data_AF-A0A9N9ILG3-F1
#
_entry.id   AF-A0A9N9ILG3-F1
#
_cell.length_a   1.000
_cell.length_b   1.000
_cell.length_c   1.000
_cell.angle_alpha   90.00
_cell.angle_beta   90.00
_cell.angle_gamma   90.00
#
_symmetry.space_group_name_H-M   'P 1'
#
loop_
_entity.id
_entity.type
_entity.pdbx_description
1 polymer ?
#
loop_
_entity_poly.entity_id
_entity_poly.type
_entity_poly.pdbx_seq_one_letter_code
_entity_poly.pdbx_strand_id
1 'polypeptide(L)'
;MLSQRKIYPDSKGSDETNEATSLISGIFKNDKCGSDNLKKNSLLCNFGDLPLWLQDNCDILRGYRRPTFSYLKCAESLFYVHNESAVANKFRTPEFRWFRTGLFISMGLSAIIPLAHALIIYGIELCVNVISLKWLVVMGAFYITGALIYGARIPERWFPGKFDIYVSNVIIWLYYTQCCTFDKLDI
;
A
#
# COMPACT_ATOMS: atom_id res chain seq x y z
N MET A 1 -39.89 -18.29 14.52
CA MET A 1 -39.05 -17.46 15.43
C MET A 1 -38.40 -16.37 14.57
N LEU A 2 -38.57 -15.06 14.72
CA LEU A 2 -39.34 -14.20 15.62
C LEU A 2 -39.81 -13.00 14.77
N SER A 3 -41.11 -12.76 14.82
CA SER A 3 -41.83 -11.65 14.19
C SER A 3 -41.51 -10.34 14.91
N GLN A 4 -40.99 -9.33 14.20
CA GLN A 4 -40.84 -7.97 14.73
C GLN A 4 -42.04 -7.13 14.30
N ARG A 5 -43.01 -7.03 15.22
CA ARG A 5 -44.26 -6.28 15.11
C ARG A 5 -43.93 -4.77 15.22
N LYS A 6 -44.05 -3.99 14.14
CA LYS A 6 -44.00 -2.52 14.20
C LYS A 6 -45.31 -2.02 14.83
N ILE A 7 -45.18 -1.35 15.98
CA ILE A 7 -46.27 -0.61 16.62
C ILE A 7 -46.28 0.78 15.98
N TYR A 8 -47.35 1.14 15.29
CA TYR A 8 -47.65 2.53 14.90
C TYR A 8 -48.84 2.99 15.76
N PRO A 9 -48.76 4.14 16.45
CA PRO A 9 -49.93 4.71 17.11
C PRO A 9 -50.85 5.38 16.08
N ASP A 10 -52.15 5.16 16.29
CA ASP A 10 -53.30 5.66 15.53
C ASP A 10 -53.46 7.18 15.72
N SER A 11 -53.37 7.95 14.64
CA SER A 11 -53.39 9.42 14.65
C SER A 11 -54.82 9.95 14.44
N LYS A 12 -55.53 10.23 15.54
CA LYS A 12 -56.69 11.15 15.56
C LYS A 12 -56.23 12.52 16.07
N GLY A 13 -56.25 13.53 15.19
CA GLY A 13 -55.89 14.92 15.51
C GLY A 13 -55.25 15.63 14.33
N SER A 14 -56.04 15.87 13.28
CA SER A 14 -55.56 16.05 11.91
C SER A 14 -55.39 17.48 11.39
N ASP A 15 -55.62 18.56 12.15
CA ASP A 15 -55.59 19.91 11.53
C ASP A 15 -54.61 20.92 12.15
N GLU A 16 -54.40 20.95 13.48
CA GLU A 16 -53.44 21.89 14.11
C GLU A 16 -52.00 21.36 14.19
N THR A 17 -51.83 20.04 14.12
CA THR A 17 -50.52 19.38 14.23
C THR A 17 -49.70 19.49 12.95
N ASN A 18 -50.33 19.69 11.79
CA ASN A 18 -49.65 19.75 10.49
C ASN A 18 -48.86 21.05 10.31
N GLU A 19 -49.34 22.16 10.85
CA GLU A 19 -48.68 23.47 10.73
C GLU A 19 -47.43 23.54 11.62
N ALA A 20 -47.53 23.14 12.89
CA ALA A 20 -46.38 23.01 13.79
C ALA A 20 -45.35 21.98 13.29
N THR A 21 -45.80 20.85 12.71
CA THR A 21 -44.89 19.84 12.15
C THR A 21 -44.21 20.32 10.87
N SER A 22 -44.87 21.15 10.06
CA SER A 22 -44.26 21.79 8.88
C SER A 22 -43.22 22.85 9.24
N LEU A 23 -43.46 23.65 10.29
CA LEU A 23 -42.48 24.62 10.81
C LEU A 23 -41.28 23.93 11.47
N ILE A 24 -41.50 22.92 12.31
CA ILE A 24 -40.41 22.15 12.93
C ILE A 24 -39.62 21.37 11.88
N SER A 25 -40.30 20.75 10.90
CA SER A 25 -39.62 20.07 9.79
C SER A 25 -38.87 21.06 8.90
N GLY A 26 -39.37 22.28 8.69
CA GLY A 26 -38.68 23.36 7.97
C GLY A 26 -37.43 23.85 8.70
N ILE A 27 -37.50 24.02 10.03
CA ILE A 27 -36.35 24.37 10.89
C ILE A 27 -35.30 23.23 10.85
N PHE A 28 -35.71 21.97 11.00
CA PHE A 28 -34.81 20.81 10.87
C PHE A 28 -34.22 20.65 9.47
N LYS A 29 -34.95 21.03 8.41
CA LYS A 29 -34.46 20.98 7.02
C LYS A 29 -33.40 22.06 6.76
N ASN A 30 -33.56 23.22 7.37
CA ASN A 30 -32.56 24.30 7.34
C ASN A 30 -31.26 23.89 8.02
N ASP A 31 -31.31 23.17 9.14
CA ASP A 31 -30.10 22.72 9.85
C ASP A 31 -29.34 21.61 9.10
N LYS A 32 -30.05 20.69 8.42
CA LYS A 32 -29.40 19.64 7.60
C LYS A 32 -28.63 20.23 6.42
N CYS A 33 -29.17 21.25 5.76
CA CYS A 33 -28.53 21.91 4.63
C CYS A 33 -27.17 22.55 5.02
N GLY A 34 -27.06 23.09 6.24
CA GLY A 34 -25.80 23.61 6.78
C GLY A 34 -24.81 22.51 7.19
N SER A 35 -25.30 21.47 7.86
CA SER A 35 -24.48 20.36 8.36
C SER A 35 -23.87 19.52 7.23
N ASP A 36 -24.63 19.27 6.16
CA ASP A 36 -24.16 18.48 5.00
C ASP A 36 -23.09 19.23 4.18
N ASN A 37 -23.21 20.56 4.05
CA ASN A 37 -22.18 21.39 3.42
C ASN A 37 -20.91 21.49 4.28
N LEU A 38 -21.06 21.59 5.61
CA LEU A 38 -19.92 21.54 6.53
C LEU A 38 -19.18 20.19 6.47
N LYS A 39 -19.94 19.09 6.37
CA LYS A 39 -19.40 17.73 6.16
C LYS A 39 -18.69 17.61 4.81
N LYS A 40 -19.23 18.17 3.74
CA LYS A 40 -18.64 18.10 2.40
C LYS A 40 -17.27 18.81 2.32
N ASN A 41 -17.07 19.83 3.14
CA ASN A 41 -15.81 20.56 3.26
C ASN A 41 -14.79 19.87 4.19
N SER A 42 -15.21 18.88 4.99
CA SER A 42 -14.28 18.12 5.82
C SER A 42 -13.50 17.12 4.98
N LEU A 43 -12.17 17.20 5.01
CA LEU A 43 -11.27 16.27 4.31
C LEU A 43 -11.42 14.82 4.81
N LEU A 44 -11.79 14.67 6.08
CA LEU A 44 -11.92 13.39 6.78
C LEU A 44 -13.39 13.06 7.08
N CYS A 45 -13.70 11.78 7.10
CA CYS A 45 -15.01 11.23 7.46
C CYS A 45 -14.89 10.13 8.53
N ASN A 46 -16.01 9.85 9.20
CA ASN A 46 -16.12 8.79 10.19
C ASN A 46 -16.58 7.47 9.55
N PHE A 47 -16.40 6.36 10.25
CA PHE A 47 -16.77 5.02 9.77
C PHE A 47 -18.23 4.92 9.29
N GLY A 48 -19.18 5.51 10.04
CA GLY A 48 -20.61 5.50 9.68
C GLY A 48 -20.96 6.32 8.42
N ASP A 49 -20.04 7.16 7.95
CA ASP A 49 -20.23 7.98 6.74
C ASP A 49 -19.62 7.33 5.49
N LEU A 50 -18.91 6.21 5.64
CA LEU A 50 -18.28 5.49 4.53
C LEU A 50 -19.29 4.63 3.78
N PRO A 51 -19.11 4.43 2.46
CA PRO A 51 -19.86 3.42 1.74
C PRO A 51 -19.46 2.02 2.23
N LEU A 52 -20.41 1.07 2.20
CA LEU A 52 -20.24 -0.28 2.77
C LEU A 52 -19.01 -1.03 2.23
N TRP A 53 -18.59 -0.80 0.99
CA TRP A 53 -17.42 -1.45 0.40
C TRP A 53 -16.08 -0.93 0.94
N LEU A 54 -16.07 0.24 1.57
CA LEU A 54 -14.88 0.86 2.17
C LEU A 54 -14.85 0.69 3.70
N GLN A 55 -15.92 0.15 4.29
CA GLN A 55 -16.00 -0.18 5.72
C GLN A 55 -15.28 -1.50 5.99
N ASP A 56 -13.95 -1.44 6.01
CA ASP A 56 -13.06 -2.59 6.19
C ASP A 56 -13.00 -3.09 7.64
N ASN A 57 -12.92 -2.16 8.60
CA ASN A 57 -12.73 -2.47 10.01
C ASN A 57 -13.61 -1.59 10.91
N CYS A 58 -14.55 -2.23 11.63
CA CYS A 58 -15.46 -1.54 12.55
C CYS A 58 -14.79 -0.97 13.81
N ASP A 59 -13.56 -1.39 14.13
CA ASP A 59 -12.79 -0.87 15.27
C ASP A 59 -12.18 0.52 14.97
N ILE A 60 -12.03 0.87 13.68
CA ILE A 60 -11.49 2.17 13.26
C ILE A 60 -12.67 3.10 13.05
N LEU A 61 -12.87 4.06 13.96
CA LEU A 61 -14.09 4.88 13.95
C LEU A 61 -13.94 6.21 13.19
N ARG A 62 -12.71 6.73 13.02
CA ARG A 62 -12.45 8.10 12.55
C ARG A 62 -11.22 8.18 11.65
N GLY A 63 -11.11 9.29 10.92
CA GLY A 63 -9.90 9.63 10.16
C GLY A 63 -9.84 8.99 8.77
N TYR A 64 -10.96 8.51 8.24
CA TYR A 64 -11.00 8.00 6.88
C TYR A 64 -10.95 9.12 5.85
N ARG A 65 -10.28 8.85 4.74
CA ARG A 65 -10.33 9.66 3.53
C ARG A 65 -11.71 9.51 2.88
N ARG A 66 -12.30 10.61 2.41
CA ARG A 66 -13.52 10.55 1.60
C ARG A 66 -13.23 9.91 0.23
N PRO A 67 -14.11 9.05 -0.30
CA PRO A 67 -13.98 8.53 -1.66
C PRO A 67 -14.13 9.69 -2.66
N THR A 68 -13.02 10.08 -3.28
CA THR A 68 -12.98 11.07 -4.36
C THR A 68 -12.68 10.36 -5.67
N PHE A 69 -13.56 10.45 -6.67
CA PHE A 69 -13.35 9.90 -8.02
C PHE A 69 -12.37 10.74 -8.86
N SER A 70 -11.32 11.26 -8.23
CA SER A 70 -10.31 12.13 -8.87
C SER A 70 -8.92 11.78 -8.37
N TYR A 71 -8.03 11.47 -9.32
CA TYR A 71 -6.63 11.15 -9.02
C TYR A 71 -5.87 12.32 -8.38
N LEU A 72 -6.19 13.57 -8.75
CA LEU A 72 -5.53 14.75 -8.19
C LEU A 72 -5.87 14.94 -6.71
N LYS A 73 -7.13 14.74 -6.32
CA LYS A 73 -7.53 14.75 -4.90
C LYS A 73 -6.97 13.56 -4.12
N CYS A 74 -6.72 12.44 -4.80
CA CYS A 74 -5.94 11.33 -4.26
C CYS A 74 -4.46 11.67 -4.12
N ALA A 75 -3.86 12.48 -4.99
CA ALA A 75 -2.48 12.93 -4.80
C ALA A 75 -2.36 13.95 -3.66
N GLU A 76 -3.32 14.87 -3.54
CA GLU A 76 -3.42 15.84 -2.44
C GLU A 76 -3.46 15.17 -1.05
N SER A 77 -3.95 13.92 -1.01
CA SER A 77 -3.94 13.06 0.17
C SER A 77 -2.63 12.91 0.89
N LEU A 78 -1.55 12.93 0.11
CA LEU A 78 -0.23 12.53 0.58
C LEU A 78 0.30 13.57 1.56
N PHE A 79 -0.26 14.78 1.54
CA PHE A 79 0.16 15.92 2.34
C PHE A 79 -0.67 16.12 3.62
N TYR A 80 -1.67 15.28 3.91
CA TYR A 80 -2.40 15.31 5.18
C TYR A 80 -2.62 13.94 5.81
N VAL A 81 -2.66 13.93 7.14
CA VAL A 81 -2.78 12.69 7.91
C VAL A 81 -4.21 12.15 7.83
N HIS A 82 -4.33 10.90 7.39
CA HIS A 82 -5.55 10.11 7.43
C HIS A 82 -5.22 8.67 7.86
N ASN A 83 -6.25 7.83 8.05
CA ASN A 83 -6.16 6.40 8.39
C ASN A 83 -5.01 5.71 7.64
N GLU A 84 -5.03 5.75 6.31
CA GLU A 84 -4.04 5.08 5.48
C GLU A 84 -2.62 5.63 5.70
N SER A 85 -2.48 6.93 5.98
CA SER A 85 -1.20 7.52 6.35
C SER A 85 -0.70 6.98 7.70
N ALA A 86 -1.57 6.79 8.68
CA ALA A 86 -1.21 6.22 9.97
C ALA A 86 -0.79 4.75 9.84
N VAL A 87 -1.49 4.00 8.99
CA VAL A 87 -1.13 2.62 8.64
C VAL A 87 0.21 2.57 7.93
N ALA A 88 0.45 3.43 6.93
CA ALA A 88 1.74 3.54 6.24
C ALA A 88 2.88 3.93 7.19
N ASN A 89 2.63 4.80 8.17
CA ASN A 89 3.61 5.14 9.21
C ASN A 89 3.88 3.97 10.16
N LYS A 90 2.88 3.17 10.51
CA LYS A 90 3.04 1.95 11.30
C LYS A 90 3.88 0.91 10.54
N PHE A 91 3.70 0.77 9.23
CA PHE A 91 4.52 -0.08 8.35
C PHE A 91 5.93 0.49 8.07
N ARG A 92 6.19 1.77 8.37
CA ARG A 92 7.53 2.39 8.31
C ARG A 92 8.40 2.10 9.55
N THR A 93 7.87 1.40 10.56
CA THR A 93 8.64 1.06 11.76
C THR A 93 9.79 0.10 11.44
N PRO A 94 10.90 0.13 12.22
CA PRO A 94 12.08 -0.73 12.02
C PRO A 94 11.80 -2.23 11.89
N GLU A 95 10.70 -2.69 12.47
CA GLU A 95 10.39 -4.11 12.65
C GLU A 95 9.99 -4.78 11.33
N PHE A 96 9.39 -4.06 10.38
CA PHE A 96 8.94 -4.61 9.08
C PHE A 96 10.04 -4.62 7.99
N ARG A 97 11.30 -4.31 8.31
CA ARG A 97 12.39 -4.29 7.32
C ARG A 97 12.62 -5.64 6.65
N TRP A 98 12.61 -6.72 7.44
CA TRP A 98 12.80 -8.08 6.96
C TRP A 98 11.67 -8.56 6.05
N PHE A 99 10.45 -8.07 6.30
CA PHE A 99 9.30 -8.37 5.44
C PHE A 99 9.50 -7.79 4.03
N ARG A 100 9.98 -6.53 3.93
CA ARG A 100 10.26 -5.90 2.64
C ARG A 100 11.37 -6.61 1.88
N THR A 101 12.49 -6.95 2.52
CA THR A 101 13.58 -7.69 1.87
C THR A 101 13.17 -9.11 1.49
N GLY A 102 12.39 -9.77 2.33
CA GLY A 102 11.86 -11.11 2.08
C GLY A 102 10.98 -11.17 0.84
N LEU A 103 10.14 -10.15 0.61
CA LEU A 103 9.32 -10.03 -0.59
C LEU A 103 10.16 -9.97 -1.88
N PHE A 104 11.24 -9.18 -1.89
CA PHE A 104 12.11 -9.08 -3.07
C PHE A 104 12.90 -10.38 -3.30
N ILE A 105 13.35 -11.03 -2.22
CA ILE A 105 14.05 -12.31 -2.31
C ILE A 105 13.11 -13.41 -2.83
N SER A 106 11.87 -13.49 -2.33
CA SER A 106 10.91 -14.49 -2.79
C SER A 106 10.50 -14.29 -4.26
N MET A 107 10.33 -13.04 -4.69
CA MET A 107 10.09 -12.71 -6.09
C MET A 107 11.27 -13.16 -6.97
N GLY A 108 12.51 -12.94 -6.52
CA GLY A 108 13.71 -13.42 -7.22
C GLY A 108 13.84 -14.94 -7.25
N LEU A 109 13.55 -15.64 -6.15
CA LEU A 109 13.58 -17.10 -6.08
C LEU A 109 12.53 -17.76 -7.00
N SER A 110 11.40 -17.10 -7.24
CA SER A 110 10.38 -17.63 -8.16
C SER A 110 10.90 -17.77 -9.61
N ALA A 111 11.91 -16.98 -10.00
CA ALA A 111 12.56 -17.07 -11.30
C ALA A 111 13.33 -18.39 -11.54
N ILE A 112 13.61 -19.17 -10.48
CA ILE A 112 14.24 -20.49 -10.59
C ILE A 112 13.31 -21.50 -11.26
N ILE A 113 11.99 -21.37 -11.09
CA ILE A 113 10.99 -22.28 -11.66
C ILE A 113 10.99 -22.25 -13.21
N PRO A 114 10.81 -21.09 -13.88
CA PRO A 114 10.89 -21.03 -15.34
C PRO A 114 12.29 -21.36 -15.86
N LEU A 115 13.34 -21.07 -15.08
CA LEU A 115 14.72 -21.46 -15.43
C LEU A 115 14.89 -22.98 -15.45
N ALA A 116 14.39 -23.67 -14.42
CA ALA A 116 14.40 -25.13 -14.35
C ALA A 116 13.56 -25.76 -15.46
N HIS A 117 12.40 -25.19 -15.77
CA HIS A 117 11.56 -25.64 -16.88
C HIS A 117 12.27 -25.49 -18.24
N ALA A 118 12.94 -24.35 -18.45
CA ALA A 118 13.74 -24.12 -19.64
C ALA A 118 14.91 -25.11 -19.77
N LEU A 119 15.60 -25.42 -18.66
CA LEU A 119 16.69 -26.40 -18.66
C LEU A 119 16.22 -27.81 -19.04
N ILE A 120 15.01 -28.20 -18.64
CA ILE A 120 14.44 -29.53 -18.97
C ILE A 120 14.06 -29.61 -20.46
N ILE A 121 13.50 -28.55 -21.03
CA ILE A 121 13.03 -28.54 -22.44
C ILE A 121 14.19 -28.38 -23.42
N TYR A 122 15.10 -27.43 -23.15
CA TYR A 122 16.13 -27.01 -24.11
C TYR A 122 17.49 -27.68 -23.87
N GLY A 123 17.70 -28.29 -22.71
CA GLY A 123 18.97 -28.91 -22.33
C GLY A 123 20.03 -27.89 -21.88
N ILE A 124 21.04 -28.39 -21.14
CA ILE A 124 22.04 -27.53 -20.48
C ILE A 124 22.95 -26.80 -21.49
N GLU A 125 23.38 -27.48 -22.55
CA GLU A 125 24.30 -26.90 -23.55
C GLU A 125 23.68 -25.70 -24.30
N LEU A 126 22.39 -25.77 -24.63
CA LEU A 126 21.69 -24.66 -25.28
C LEU A 126 21.46 -23.50 -24.30
N CYS A 127 21.11 -23.78 -23.04
CA CYS A 127 20.93 -22.73 -22.04
C CYS A 127 22.24 -22.03 -21.65
N VAL A 128 23.37 -22.74 -21.62
CA VAL A 128 24.69 -22.13 -21.36
C VAL A 128 25.09 -21.20 -22.50
N ASN A 129 24.86 -21.60 -23.75
CA ASN A 129 25.29 -20.84 -24.92
C ASN A 129 24.32 -19.71 -25.31
N VAL A 130 23.01 -19.87 -25.11
CA VAL A 130 21.99 -18.88 -25.54
C VAL A 130 21.61 -17.92 -24.42
N ILE A 131 21.46 -18.41 -23.18
CA ILE A 131 20.99 -17.61 -22.04
C ILE A 131 22.17 -17.11 -21.18
N SER A 132 23.41 -17.48 -21.53
CA SER A 132 24.59 -17.15 -20.74
C SER A 132 24.40 -17.56 -19.27
N LEU A 133 23.92 -18.79 -19.06
CA LEU A 133 23.48 -19.31 -17.75
C LEU A 133 24.50 -19.06 -16.61
N LYS A 134 25.81 -19.15 -16.93
CA LYS A 134 26.90 -18.89 -15.99
C LYS A 134 26.85 -17.45 -15.45
N TRP A 135 26.60 -16.47 -16.32
CA TRP A 135 26.50 -15.06 -15.94
C TRP A 135 25.22 -14.76 -15.17
N LEU A 136 24.11 -15.41 -15.52
CA LEU A 136 22.84 -15.28 -14.79
C LEU A 136 22.98 -15.72 -13.33
N VAL A 137 23.67 -16.84 -13.07
CA VAL A 137 23.92 -17.33 -11.71
C VAL A 137 24.82 -16.36 -10.93
N VAL A 138 25.88 -15.84 -11.56
CA VAL A 138 26.76 -14.85 -10.94
C VAL A 138 25.98 -13.58 -10.57
N MET A 139 25.18 -13.04 -11.49
CA MET A 139 24.30 -11.89 -11.25
C MET A 139 23.34 -12.14 -10.07
N GLY A 140 22.64 -13.28 -10.09
CA GLY A 140 21.70 -13.65 -9.03
C GLY A 140 22.36 -13.73 -7.66
N ALA A 141 23.57 -14.29 -7.58
CA ALA A 141 24.34 -14.34 -6.34
C ALA A 141 24.70 -12.94 -5.81
N PHE A 142 25.10 -12.01 -6.69
CA PHE A 142 25.35 -10.61 -6.31
C PHE A 142 24.08 -9.91 -5.81
N TYR A 143 22.93 -10.13 -6.46
CA TYR A 143 21.64 -9.57 -6.01
C TYR A 143 21.22 -10.08 -4.63
N ILE A 144 21.34 -11.39 -4.38
CA ILE A 144 21.04 -11.99 -3.07
C ILE A 144 21.99 -11.45 -2.00
N THR A 145 23.28 -11.33 -2.32
CA THR A 145 24.29 -10.77 -1.41
C THR A 145 23.96 -9.31 -1.06
N GLY A 146 23.59 -8.48 -2.04
CA GLY A 146 23.14 -7.10 -1.82
C GLY A 146 21.88 -7.01 -0.96
N ALA A 147 20.90 -7.88 -1.19
CA ALA A 147 19.68 -7.96 -0.39
C ALA A 147 19.96 -8.36 1.07
N LEU A 148 20.89 -9.28 1.29
CA LEU A 148 21.32 -9.71 2.63
C LEU A 148 22.08 -8.60 3.36
N ILE A 149 22.98 -7.88 2.67
CA ILE A 149 23.69 -6.71 3.24
C ILE A 149 22.69 -5.62 3.64
N TYR A 150 21.70 -5.36 2.79
CA TYR A 150 20.64 -4.38 3.05
C TYR A 150 19.76 -4.78 4.25
N GLY A 151 19.39 -6.07 4.36
CA GLY A 151 18.61 -6.59 5.48
C GLY A 151 19.39 -6.58 6.81
N ALA A 152 20.64 -7.03 6.78
CA ALA A 152 21.46 -7.22 7.97
C ALA A 152 22.16 -5.92 8.47
N ARG A 153 22.18 -4.84 7.66
CA ARG A 153 22.86 -3.56 7.98
C ARG A 153 24.27 -3.76 8.58
N ILE A 154 25.00 -4.72 8.01
CA ILE A 154 26.33 -5.13 8.48
C ILE A 154 27.31 -3.94 8.58
N PRO A 155 27.33 -2.94 7.66
CA PRO A 155 28.27 -1.82 7.80
C PRO A 155 27.92 -0.81 8.89
N GLU A 156 26.63 -0.60 9.22
CA GLU A 156 26.21 0.34 10.28
C GLU A 156 26.29 -0.27 11.69
N ARG A 157 26.14 -1.60 11.80
CA ARG A 157 26.09 -2.28 13.10
C ARG A 157 27.47 -2.49 13.72
N TRP A 158 28.53 -2.46 12.92
CA TRP A 158 29.90 -2.71 13.37
C TRP A 158 30.71 -1.41 13.53
N PHE A 159 30.43 -0.35 12.75
CA PHE A 159 31.11 0.94 12.87
C PHE A 159 30.18 2.14 12.54
N PRO A 160 29.61 2.83 13.54
CA PRO A 160 28.76 3.99 13.29
C PRO A 160 29.56 5.16 12.68
N GLY A 161 29.11 5.67 11.54
CA GLY A 161 29.49 6.99 11.02
C GLY A 161 30.65 7.08 9.99
N LYS A 162 31.26 5.97 9.56
CA LYS A 162 32.41 6.01 8.62
C LYS A 162 32.14 5.48 7.20
N PHE A 163 31.12 4.64 7.00
CA PHE A 163 30.99 3.82 5.79
C PHE A 163 29.83 4.19 4.86
N ASP A 164 29.25 5.38 4.98
CA ASP A 164 28.06 5.76 4.20
C ASP A 164 28.38 5.97 2.70
N ILE A 165 29.58 6.48 2.40
CA ILE A 165 30.01 6.80 1.02
C ILE A 165 30.65 5.57 0.34
N TYR A 166 31.45 4.80 1.07
CA TYR A 166 32.23 3.70 0.51
C TYR A 166 31.36 2.50 0.09
N VAL A 167 30.34 2.16 0.87
CA VAL A 167 29.44 1.03 0.55
C VAL A 167 28.61 1.32 -0.69
N SER A 168 28.12 2.55 -0.82
CA SER A 168 27.37 2.98 -2.02
C SER A 168 28.25 2.95 -3.28
N ASN A 169 29.49 3.46 -3.19
CA ASN A 169 30.43 3.44 -4.31
C ASN A 169 30.86 2.02 -4.72
N VAL A 170 31.04 1.10 -3.78
CA VAL A 170 31.34 -0.31 -4.09
C VAL A 170 30.19 -0.98 -4.83
N ILE A 171 28.94 -0.74 -4.40
CA ILE A 171 27.76 -1.32 -5.08
C ILE A 171 27.62 -0.76 -6.49
N ILE A 172 27.82 0.54 -6.68
CA ILE A 172 27.80 1.20 -7.98
C ILE A 172 28.95 0.68 -8.87
N TRP A 173 30.14 0.50 -8.32
CA TRP A 173 31.31 -0.03 -9.04
C TRP A 173 31.11 -1.49 -9.47
N LEU A 174 30.53 -2.33 -8.59
CA LEU A 174 30.17 -3.70 -8.94
C LEU A 174 29.14 -3.73 -10.07
N TYR A 175 28.10 -2.89 -10.01
CA TYR A 175 27.11 -2.75 -11.08
C TYR A 175 27.76 -2.34 -12.42
N TYR A 176 28.64 -1.34 -12.40
CA TYR A 176 29.30 -0.85 -13.61
C TYR A 176 30.26 -1.88 -14.21
N THR A 177 31.03 -2.57 -13.37
CA THR A 177 31.94 -3.66 -13.80
C THR A 177 31.18 -4.81 -14.45
N GLN A 178 30.00 -5.09 -13.90
CA GLN A 178 29.10 -6.12 -14.42
C GLN A 178 28.49 -5.72 -15.78
N CYS A 179 28.05 -4.47 -15.95
CA CYS A 179 27.59 -3.93 -17.24
C CYS A 179 28.70 -3.95 -18.29
N CYS A 180 29.92 -3.50 -17.93
CA CYS A 180 31.06 -3.53 -18.85
C CYS A 180 31.51 -4.95 -19.24
N THR A 181 31.22 -5.95 -18.40
CA THR A 181 31.51 -7.35 -18.72
C THR A 181 30.46 -7.94 -19.66
N PHE A 182 29.19 -7.55 -19.49
CA PHE A 182 28.09 -7.97 -20.37
C PHE A 182 28.23 -7.38 -21.78
N ASP A 183 28.53 -6.08 -21.90
CA ASP A 183 28.72 -5.41 -23.21
C ASP A 183 29.92 -5.96 -24.02
N LYS A 184 30.91 -6.57 -23.35
CA LYS A 184 32.09 -7.15 -24.02
C LYS A 184 31.90 -8.59 -24.47
N LEU A 185 30.78 -9.24 -24.12
CA LEU A 185 30.49 -10.63 -24.47
C LEU A 185 29.53 -10.78 -25.65
N ASP A 186 28.87 -9.70 -26.09
CA ASP A 186 28.01 -9.65 -27.28
C ASP A 186 28.76 -9.24 -28.57
N ILE A 187 30.09 -9.41 -28.62
CA ILE A 187 30.93 -9.28 -29.84
C ILE A 187 31.66 -10.59 -30.11
#